data_AF-A0A093VZ26-F1
#
_entry.id   AF-A0A093VZ26-F1
#
_cell.length_a   1.000
_cell.length_b   1.000
_cell.length_c   1.000
_cell.angle_alpha   90.00
_cell.angle_beta   90.00
_cell.angle_gamma   90.00
#
_symmetry.space_group_name_H-M   'P 1'
#
loop_
_entity.id
_entity.type
_entity.pdbx_description
1 polymer ?
#
loop_
_entity_poly.entity_id
_entity_poly.type
_entity_poly.pdbx_seq_one_letter_code
_entity_poly.pdbx_strand_id
1 'polypeptide(L)'
;MADSKRSVVDRKQRILSRREIEGLIAQGRHIVIYDGKVLKTDSWLQYHPGGQISIKHMVGRDATDEINVHVSPLSLKKLYQARQRMLAYQIGRIQGRWTNFLPPIQGGEFRLYNKDEAARLDDSSDASSRCSSPIFDEPIDEKTGLRRRNSVSSVASSASPVPSHDEKSESHFSFLDARTQQEIALDTAKYPAVDAASQEYIVQKYRELDQRIAAQGLYNCNYWGYFRECCRYFLFAALSYTFLQWGWYMLSAVFLGCLWHQLVFTVHDAGHMGITHNFQVDTTIGMTIASYIGGLSLCWWKHNHNVHHIVTNAPEHDPDIQHLPFFAISHRFLTNLRTSYYGIVMKYDFVAKICLQVQNYLYYPIMLFARFNLYALSYVHLVMGRGPRKGPAWWHRFYEIVGVCFFWTWFGYGILYCTLPNWSTRIGYLLISHMVTSPLHVQITLSHFAMSTADLGVTESFPQKMLRTTMDVDCPTWLDFFHGGLQFQAIHHLFPRIPRHNLRETQKLIKEFCREVEIPYAIFTFVDGNKEVISRLADVAKQAKIMEECRKSIAREGVFATHH
;
A
#
# COMPACT_ATOMS: atom_id res chain seq x y z
N MET A 1 38.40 23.72 12.22
CA MET A 1 37.42 23.36 11.16
C MET A 1 37.84 22.18 10.29
N ALA A 2 39.14 21.91 10.08
CA ALA A 2 39.62 20.78 9.28
C ALA A 2 39.39 19.41 9.95
N ASP A 3 39.65 19.27 11.26
CA ASP A 3 39.47 17.99 11.99
C ASP A 3 38.02 17.53 12.09
N SER A 4 37.08 18.46 12.28
CA SER A 4 35.65 18.14 12.31
C SER A 4 35.13 17.68 10.93
N LYS A 5 35.69 18.18 9.83
CA LYS A 5 35.35 17.69 8.48
C LYS A 5 35.98 16.31 8.22
N ARG A 6 37.20 16.08 8.69
CA ARG A 6 37.89 14.78 8.55
C ARG A 6 37.15 13.66 9.29
N SER A 7 36.69 13.91 10.52
CA SER A 7 35.94 12.92 11.32
C SER A 7 34.54 12.59 10.77
N VAL A 8 33.86 13.56 10.13
CA VAL A 8 32.55 13.32 9.51
C VAL A 8 32.68 12.49 8.22
N VAL A 9 33.72 12.74 7.43
CA VAL A 9 34.01 11.93 6.22
C VAL A 9 34.36 10.50 6.62
N ASP A 10 35.19 10.33 7.64
CA ASP A 10 35.60 9.02 8.16
C ASP A 10 34.38 8.22 8.68
N ARG A 11 33.48 8.89 9.43
CA ARG A 11 32.23 8.27 9.90
C ARG A 11 31.32 7.80 8.77
N LYS A 12 31.22 8.55 7.66
CA LYS A 12 30.37 8.16 6.52
C LYS A 12 30.95 7.01 5.70
N GLN A 13 32.27 6.83 5.72
CA GLN A 13 32.95 5.75 4.99
C GLN A 13 33.11 4.48 5.81
N ARG A 14 32.90 4.54 7.14
CA ARG A 14 32.92 3.38 8.03
C ARG A 14 32.04 2.25 7.49
N ILE A 15 32.63 1.07 7.32
CA ILE A 15 31.92 -0.17 7.00
C ILE A 15 31.20 -0.64 8.27
N LEU A 16 29.89 -0.89 8.15
CA LEU A 16 29.05 -1.43 9.21
C LEU A 16 28.67 -2.86 8.85
N SER A 17 28.91 -3.79 9.77
CA SER A 17 28.51 -5.19 9.56
C SER A 17 26.99 -5.35 9.67
N ARG A 18 26.46 -6.43 9.09
CA ARG A 18 25.03 -6.78 9.22
C ARG A 18 24.62 -6.92 10.68
N ARG A 19 25.52 -7.44 11.53
CA ARG A 19 25.29 -7.65 12.96
C ARG A 19 25.27 -6.33 13.76
N GLU A 20 26.12 -5.38 13.41
CA GLU A 20 26.07 -4.02 13.98
C GLU A 20 24.76 -3.31 13.62
N ILE A 21 24.32 -3.44 12.37
CA ILE A 21 23.04 -2.87 11.90
C ILE A 21 21.85 -3.52 12.63
N GLU A 22 21.86 -4.84 12.80
CA GLU A 22 20.85 -5.55 13.60
C GLU A 22 20.76 -4.98 15.02
N GLY A 23 21.91 -4.74 15.67
CA GLY A 23 21.97 -4.13 16.99
C GLY A 23 21.43 -2.70 17.05
N LEU A 24 21.66 -1.89 16.00
CA LEU A 24 21.07 -0.55 15.92
C LEU A 24 19.55 -0.63 15.83
N ILE A 25 19.01 -1.58 15.05
CA ILE A 25 17.57 -1.79 14.92
C ILE A 25 16.98 -2.29 16.24
N ALA A 26 17.66 -3.21 16.94
CA ALA A 26 17.27 -3.67 18.27
C ALA A 26 17.21 -2.55 19.31
N GLN A 27 18.02 -1.49 19.14
CA GLN A 27 17.98 -0.27 19.96
C GLN A 27 16.87 0.72 19.54
N GLY A 28 15.96 0.31 18.64
CA GLY A 28 14.88 1.15 18.13
C GLY A 28 15.33 2.20 17.11
N ARG A 29 16.51 2.05 16.49
CA ARG A 29 16.97 2.96 15.42
C ARG A 29 16.37 2.55 14.08
N HIS A 30 15.93 3.54 13.32
CA HIS A 30 15.39 3.33 11.98
C HIS A 30 16.53 3.37 10.96
N ILE A 31 17.04 2.19 10.60
CA ILE A 31 18.16 2.03 9.65
C ILE A 31 17.63 1.52 8.32
N VAL A 32 18.01 2.18 7.22
CA VAL A 32 17.65 1.79 5.84
C VAL A 32 18.91 1.80 4.99
N ILE A 33 19.06 0.83 4.08
CA ILE A 33 20.16 0.80 3.11
C ILE A 33 19.72 1.47 1.82
N TYR A 34 20.58 2.34 1.27
CA TYR A 34 20.38 3.02 0.01
C TYR A 34 21.70 3.10 -0.77
N ASP A 35 21.78 2.40 -1.90
CA ASP A 35 22.95 2.39 -2.79
C ASP A 35 24.24 2.11 -2.01
N GLY A 36 24.22 1.01 -1.24
CA GLY A 36 25.31 0.56 -0.36
C GLY A 36 25.59 1.45 0.87
N LYS A 37 24.80 2.52 1.09
CA LYS A 37 24.99 3.46 2.20
C LYS A 37 23.99 3.18 3.30
N VAL A 38 24.44 3.24 4.55
CA VAL A 38 23.61 3.04 5.74
C VAL A 38 23.04 4.37 6.18
N LEU A 39 21.71 4.52 6.10
CA LEU A 39 21.00 5.74 6.48
C LEU A 39 20.30 5.55 7.83
N LYS A 40 20.50 6.50 8.74
CA LYS A 40 19.79 6.56 10.03
C LYS A 40 18.68 7.60 9.97
N THR A 41 17.45 7.16 9.78
CA THR A 41 16.31 8.02 9.41
C THR A 41 15.49 8.55 10.59
N ASP A 42 15.88 8.26 11.84
CA ASP A 42 15.10 8.59 13.06
C ASP A 42 14.65 10.06 13.10
N SER A 43 15.56 10.99 12.82
CA SER A 43 15.27 12.43 12.85
C SER A 43 14.50 12.91 11.63
N TRP A 44 14.54 12.16 10.52
CA TRP A 44 13.90 12.49 9.26
C TRP A 44 12.44 12.03 9.18
N LEU A 45 12.06 10.95 9.87
CA LEU A 45 10.73 10.33 9.81
C LEU A 45 9.58 11.34 9.88
N GLN A 46 9.61 12.25 10.86
CA GLN A 46 8.57 13.25 11.08
C GLN A 46 8.45 14.32 9.97
N TYR A 47 9.45 14.41 9.10
CA TYR A 47 9.50 15.34 7.96
C TYR A 47 9.25 14.63 6.62
N HIS A 48 9.11 13.30 6.62
CA HIS A 48 8.93 12.55 5.40
C HIS A 48 7.55 12.84 4.80
N PRO A 49 7.47 13.36 3.55
CA PRO A 49 6.20 13.78 2.97
C PRO A 49 5.25 12.62 2.66
N GLY A 50 5.76 11.39 2.49
CA GLY A 50 4.94 10.18 2.35
C GLY A 50 4.44 9.61 3.68
N GLY A 51 4.82 10.20 4.81
CA GLY A 51 4.51 9.69 6.14
C GLY A 51 5.57 8.72 6.68
N GLN A 52 5.47 8.44 7.99
CA GLN A 52 6.47 7.64 8.71
C GLN A 52 6.35 6.15 8.43
N ILE A 53 5.14 5.65 8.17
CA ILE A 53 4.84 4.23 8.00
C ILE A 53 5.59 3.66 6.79
N SER A 54 5.61 4.38 5.66
CA SER A 54 6.36 4.01 4.46
C SER A 54 7.84 3.71 4.77
N ILE A 55 8.51 4.56 5.56
CA ILE A 55 9.91 4.35 5.94
C ILE A 55 10.05 3.19 6.94
N LYS A 56 9.09 3.01 7.85
CA LYS A 56 9.12 1.91 8.84
C LYS A 56 9.06 0.53 8.17
N HIS A 57 8.34 0.39 7.06
CA HIS A 57 8.33 -0.85 6.26
C HIS A 57 9.65 -1.14 5.53
N MET A 58 10.60 -0.20 5.53
CA MET A 58 11.91 -0.37 4.92
C MET A 58 13.05 -0.50 5.95
N VAL A 59 12.75 -0.45 7.24
CA VAL A 59 13.78 -0.59 8.29
C VAL A 59 14.41 -1.98 8.20
N GLY A 60 15.73 -2.02 8.06
CA GLY A 60 16.52 -3.24 7.88
C GLY A 60 16.59 -3.76 6.45
N ARG A 61 15.99 -3.08 5.47
CA ARG A 61 16.02 -3.47 4.05
C ARG A 61 16.94 -2.57 3.22
N ASP A 62 17.38 -3.10 2.10
CA ASP A 62 17.83 -2.32 0.96
C ASP A 62 16.61 -1.76 0.25
N ALA A 63 16.46 -0.44 0.35
CA ALA A 63 15.34 0.32 -0.20
C ALA A 63 15.73 1.04 -1.49
N THR A 64 16.83 0.64 -2.12
CA THR A 64 17.39 1.37 -3.28
C THR A 64 16.38 1.52 -4.39
N ASP A 65 15.70 0.44 -4.77
CA ASP A 65 14.77 0.43 -5.89
C ASP A 65 13.46 1.15 -5.49
N GLU A 66 12.92 0.90 -4.29
CA GLU A 66 11.75 1.61 -3.74
C GLU A 66 11.98 3.13 -3.62
N ILE A 67 13.20 3.56 -3.31
CA ILE A 67 13.55 5.00 -3.26
C ILE A 67 13.71 5.55 -4.69
N ASN A 68 14.38 4.81 -5.57
CA ASN A 68 14.69 5.29 -6.92
C ASN A 68 13.44 5.49 -7.77
N VAL A 69 12.40 4.67 -7.61
CA VAL A 69 11.13 4.85 -8.33
C VAL A 69 10.42 6.16 -8.01
N HIS A 70 10.54 6.63 -6.76
CA HIS A 70 10.01 7.93 -6.35
C HIS A 70 10.99 9.08 -6.63
N VAL A 71 12.24 8.75 -6.98
CA VAL A 71 13.33 9.70 -7.20
C VAL A 71 14.04 9.34 -8.52
N SER A 72 13.33 9.50 -9.65
CA SER A 72 13.79 9.19 -11.03
C SER A 72 15.25 9.63 -11.32
N PRO A 73 16.00 8.86 -12.15
CA PRO A 73 17.43 9.09 -12.42
C PRO A 73 17.76 10.36 -13.23
N LEU A 74 16.77 11.01 -13.86
CA LEU A 74 17.03 12.20 -14.67
C LEU A 74 17.24 13.46 -13.82
N SER A 75 18.36 14.11 -14.14
CA SER A 75 19.00 15.30 -13.55
C SER A 75 18.11 16.55 -13.46
N LEU A 76 17.01 16.49 -12.74
CA LEU A 76 16.39 17.70 -12.22
C LEU A 76 17.16 18.08 -10.94
N LYS A 77 17.81 19.23 -10.96
CA LYS A 77 18.57 19.83 -9.84
C LYS A 77 17.89 19.67 -8.47
N LYS A 78 16.55 19.66 -8.42
CA LYS A 78 15.72 19.46 -7.22
C LYS A 78 15.65 18.00 -6.73
N LEU A 79 15.73 16.99 -7.62
CA LEU A 79 15.78 15.57 -7.26
C LEU A 79 17.17 15.16 -6.77
N TYR A 80 18.22 15.71 -7.38
CA TYR A 80 19.56 15.66 -6.80
C TYR A 80 19.54 16.20 -5.36
N GLN A 81 18.88 17.32 -5.10
CA GLN A 81 18.74 17.84 -3.73
C GLN A 81 17.98 16.90 -2.79
N ALA A 82 16.96 16.16 -3.26
CA ALA A 82 16.27 15.16 -2.44
C ALA A 82 17.20 14.01 -2.05
N ARG A 83 17.93 13.43 -3.03
CA ARG A 83 18.95 12.40 -2.76
C ARG A 83 20.03 12.92 -1.82
N GLN A 84 20.55 14.12 -2.03
CA GLN A 84 21.56 14.73 -1.16
C GLN A 84 21.05 14.95 0.27
N ARG A 85 19.78 15.32 0.45
CA ARG A 85 19.17 15.42 1.78
C ARG A 85 19.10 14.05 2.47
N MET A 86 18.82 12.97 1.75
CA MET A 86 18.85 11.62 2.32
C MET A 86 20.27 11.23 2.75
N LEU A 87 21.28 11.55 1.94
CA LEU A 87 22.70 11.31 2.25
C LEU A 87 23.23 12.13 3.44
N ALA A 88 22.49 13.15 3.90
CA ALA A 88 22.79 13.83 5.15
C ALA A 88 22.64 12.91 6.36
N TYR A 89 21.77 11.89 6.28
CA TYR A 89 21.52 10.90 7.33
C TYR A 89 22.42 9.67 7.25
N GLN A 90 23.41 9.67 6.36
CA GLN A 90 24.37 8.57 6.22
C GLN A 90 25.26 8.45 7.46
N ILE A 91 25.35 7.23 8.00
CA ILE A 91 26.17 6.90 9.17
C ILE A 91 27.27 5.87 8.88
N GLY A 92 27.34 5.35 7.66
CA GLY A 92 28.31 4.35 7.22
C GLY A 92 27.96 3.78 5.85
N ARG A 93 28.62 2.67 5.49
CA ARG A 93 28.37 1.88 4.29
C ARG A 93 28.38 0.39 4.62
N ILE A 94 27.80 -0.42 3.76
CA ILE A 94 27.95 -1.88 3.81
C ILE A 94 29.00 -2.32 2.79
N GLN A 95 29.53 -3.52 2.98
CA GLN A 95 30.42 -4.17 2.02
C GLN A 95 29.68 -5.36 1.39
N GLY A 96 29.68 -5.42 0.06
CA GLY A 96 28.99 -6.47 -0.68
C GLY A 96 27.47 -6.35 -0.64
N ARG A 97 26.79 -7.47 -0.86
CA ARG A 97 25.33 -7.56 -0.96
C ARG A 97 24.66 -7.47 0.41
N TRP A 98 23.56 -6.72 0.48
CA TRP A 98 22.70 -6.70 1.65
C TRP A 98 21.68 -7.84 1.63
N THR A 99 21.56 -8.55 2.75
CA THR A 99 20.43 -9.46 2.99
C THR A 99 19.43 -8.76 3.88
N ASN A 100 18.26 -8.48 3.31
CA ASN A 100 17.16 -7.79 3.99
C ASN A 100 16.77 -8.48 5.31
N PHE A 101 16.41 -7.67 6.30
CA PHE A 101 15.68 -8.13 7.47
C PHE A 101 14.17 -7.99 7.27
N LEU A 102 13.39 -8.78 8.00
CA LEU A 102 11.98 -8.51 8.19
C LEU A 102 11.86 -7.23 9.04
N PRO A 103 11.19 -6.16 8.57
CA PRO A 103 11.11 -4.92 9.33
C PRO A 103 10.42 -5.11 10.70
N PRO A 104 10.79 -4.35 11.74
CA PRO A 104 10.13 -4.44 13.05
C PRO A 104 8.61 -4.21 13.00
N ILE A 105 8.15 -3.32 12.12
CA ILE A 105 6.71 -3.05 11.93
C ILE A 105 5.95 -4.25 11.33
N GLN A 106 6.67 -5.21 10.75
CA GLN A 106 6.16 -6.46 10.18
C GLN A 106 6.42 -7.66 11.11
N GLY A 107 6.83 -7.42 12.36
CA GLY A 107 7.09 -8.49 13.35
C GLY A 107 8.53 -8.99 13.39
N GLY A 108 9.49 -8.32 12.72
CA GLY A 108 10.89 -8.68 12.82
C GLY A 108 11.47 -8.54 14.23
N GLU A 109 12.12 -9.59 14.73
CA GLU A 109 12.83 -9.59 16.02
C GLU A 109 14.33 -9.38 15.82
N PHE A 110 14.94 -8.57 16.69
CA PHE A 110 16.34 -8.13 16.55
C PHE A 110 17.07 -8.26 17.88
N ARG A 111 18.32 -8.76 17.84
CA ARG A 111 19.14 -8.92 19.04
C ARG A 111 20.05 -7.72 19.25
N LEU A 112 20.24 -7.32 20.52
CA LEU A 112 21.19 -6.27 20.90
C LEU A 112 22.63 -6.66 20.50
N TYR A 113 23.44 -5.66 20.17
CA TYR A 113 24.84 -5.84 19.79
C TYR A 113 25.76 -5.60 20.99
N ASN A 114 26.48 -6.65 21.40
CA ASN A 114 27.57 -6.59 22.36
C ASN A 114 28.90 -6.74 21.62
N LYS A 115 29.81 -5.77 21.79
CA LYS A 115 31.13 -5.77 21.14
C LYS A 115 31.99 -6.98 21.55
N ASP A 116 31.78 -7.52 22.74
CA ASP A 116 32.58 -8.62 23.29
C ASP A 116 32.22 -10.00 22.69
N GLU A 117 31.02 -10.16 22.11
CA GLU A 117 30.60 -11.39 21.42
C GLU A 117 31.05 -11.43 19.95
N ALA A 118 31.28 -10.27 19.32
CA ALA A 118 31.63 -10.17 17.90
C ALA A 118 33.03 -10.73 17.58
N ALA A 119 33.96 -10.72 18.54
CA ALA A 119 35.32 -11.24 18.34
C ALA A 119 35.40 -12.78 18.31
N ARG A 120 34.30 -13.51 18.55
CA ARG A 120 34.27 -14.98 18.62
C ARG A 120 33.57 -15.67 17.44
N LEU A 121 32.99 -14.92 16.50
CA LEU A 121 32.06 -15.47 15.49
C LEU A 121 32.34 -14.99 14.05
N ASP A 122 33.57 -14.57 13.74
CA ASP A 122 33.93 -14.14 12.37
C ASP A 122 34.14 -15.31 11.37
N ASP A 123 33.73 -16.54 11.70
CA ASP A 123 33.88 -17.70 10.81
C ASP A 123 32.65 -18.64 10.71
N SER A 124 31.44 -18.18 11.05
CA SER A 124 30.22 -18.94 10.75
C SER A 124 29.17 -18.07 10.06
N SER A 125 29.08 -18.23 8.74
CA SER A 125 27.94 -17.84 7.93
C SER A 125 26.74 -18.73 8.25
N ASP A 126 26.10 -18.53 9.40
CA ASP A 126 24.86 -19.24 9.73
C ASP A 126 23.72 -18.30 10.11
N ALA A 127 22.61 -18.54 9.43
CA ALA A 127 21.37 -17.80 9.50
C ALA A 127 20.79 -17.82 10.92
N SER A 128 20.70 -16.66 11.58
CA SER A 128 19.83 -16.50 12.74
C SER A 128 19.34 -15.06 12.93
N SER A 129 18.69 -14.50 11.91
CA SER A 129 17.37 -13.91 12.17
C SER A 129 16.42 -15.06 11.94
N ARG A 130 15.74 -15.57 12.98
CA ARG A 130 14.73 -16.61 12.78
C ARG A 130 13.77 -16.09 11.70
N CYS A 131 13.72 -16.75 10.54
CA CYS A 131 12.49 -16.77 9.76
C CYS A 131 11.52 -17.56 10.60
N SER A 132 10.84 -16.84 11.46
CA SER A 132 9.45 -17.03 11.79
C SER A 132 8.68 -17.70 10.63
N SER A 133 8.64 -19.03 10.59
CA SER A 133 7.56 -19.77 9.89
C SER A 133 6.22 -19.24 10.38
N PRO A 134 5.14 -19.21 9.57
CA PRO A 134 3.94 -18.42 9.83
C PRO A 134 3.06 -19.02 10.94
N ILE A 135 3.59 -19.11 12.15
CA ILE A 135 2.87 -19.44 13.37
C ILE A 135 3.12 -18.26 14.30
N PHE A 136 2.18 -17.31 14.35
CA PHE A 136 2.26 -16.19 15.28
C PHE A 136 0.96 -15.90 16.02
N ASP A 137 1.16 -15.88 17.34
CA ASP A 137 0.45 -15.30 18.47
C ASP A 137 -0.92 -15.85 18.87
N GLU A 138 -0.90 -16.56 20.01
CA GLU A 138 -2.02 -16.69 20.93
C GLU A 138 -2.51 -15.31 21.42
N PRO A 139 -3.80 -15.15 21.72
CA PRO A 139 -4.33 -13.87 22.19
C PRO A 139 -3.78 -13.54 23.58
N ILE A 140 -3.04 -12.43 23.69
CA ILE A 140 -2.71 -11.81 24.97
C ILE A 140 -4.00 -11.25 25.56
N ASP A 141 -4.52 -11.91 26.58
CA ASP A 141 -5.58 -11.38 27.43
C ASP A 141 -5.04 -10.21 28.27
N GLU A 142 -5.64 -9.03 28.10
CA GLU A 142 -5.39 -7.88 28.96
C GLU A 142 -5.93 -8.16 30.37
N LYS A 143 -5.04 -8.52 31.30
CA LYS A 143 -5.09 -8.14 32.73
C LYS A 143 -3.89 -8.71 33.48
N THR A 144 -2.95 -7.84 33.85
CA THR A 144 -2.47 -7.59 35.21
C THR A 144 -1.09 -6.94 35.19
N GLY A 145 -0.98 -5.75 35.79
CA GLY A 145 0.29 -5.24 36.28
C GLY A 145 0.47 -5.62 37.74
N LEU A 146 1.70 -5.94 38.17
CA LEU A 146 2.34 -5.48 39.41
C LEU A 146 3.71 -6.17 39.67
N ARG A 147 4.72 -5.30 39.87
CA ARG A 147 5.97 -5.37 40.68
C ARG A 147 6.49 -6.71 41.30
N ARG A 148 7.82 -6.90 41.08
CA ARG A 148 8.97 -7.02 42.05
C ARG A 148 9.74 -8.37 42.22
N ARG A 149 11.05 -8.29 41.93
CA ARG A 149 12.31 -8.72 42.66
C ARG A 149 12.58 -10.18 43.12
N ASN A 150 13.75 -10.67 42.66
CA ASN A 150 14.81 -11.54 43.24
C ASN A 150 14.51 -12.57 44.34
N SER A 151 14.84 -13.84 44.10
CA SER A 151 15.80 -14.66 44.90
C SER A 151 16.07 -16.05 44.28
N VAL A 152 17.15 -16.68 44.73
CA VAL A 152 17.86 -17.87 44.20
C VAL A 152 17.37 -19.20 44.83
N SER A 153 17.72 -20.31 44.17
CA SER A 153 17.98 -21.71 44.64
C SER A 153 16.89 -22.82 44.62
N SER A 154 17.19 -23.83 43.76
CA SER A 154 17.35 -25.28 43.98
C SER A 154 16.15 -26.24 44.23
N VAL A 155 16.01 -27.18 43.27
CA VAL A 155 15.56 -28.60 43.31
C VAL A 155 14.35 -29.02 44.17
N ALA A 156 13.31 -29.55 43.52
CA ALA A 156 12.99 -30.99 43.42
C ALA A 156 11.56 -31.22 42.90
N SER A 157 11.38 -32.38 42.29
CA SER A 157 10.26 -32.83 41.46
C SER A 157 8.94 -33.03 42.21
N SER A 158 7.83 -32.59 41.63
CA SER A 158 6.52 -33.24 41.76
C SER A 158 5.58 -32.77 40.65
N ALA A 159 5.14 -33.73 39.83
CA ALA A 159 4.19 -33.52 38.76
C ALA A 159 2.84 -33.04 39.30
N SER A 160 2.22 -32.10 38.59
CA SER A 160 0.80 -31.76 38.70
C SER A 160 0.26 -31.55 37.29
N PRO A 161 -1.00 -31.92 37.04
CA PRO A 161 -1.51 -32.16 35.69
C PRO A 161 -1.65 -30.86 34.91
N VAL A 162 -1.29 -30.95 33.63
CA VAL A 162 -1.46 -29.93 32.60
C VAL A 162 -2.96 -29.62 32.46
N PRO A 163 -3.40 -28.35 32.44
CA PRO A 163 -4.76 -28.03 32.05
C PRO A 163 -4.92 -28.34 30.56
N SER A 164 -6.00 -29.03 30.20
CA SER A 164 -6.33 -29.46 28.84
C SER A 164 -6.18 -28.30 27.84
N HIS A 165 -5.20 -28.40 26.95
CA HIS A 165 -5.08 -27.55 25.77
C HIS A 165 -6.28 -27.80 24.85
N ASP A 166 -6.93 -26.71 24.40
CA ASP A 166 -8.02 -26.75 23.42
C ASP A 166 -7.48 -27.19 22.03
N GLU A 167 -7.53 -28.49 21.72
CA GLU A 167 -7.28 -29.06 20.38
C GLU A 167 -8.11 -28.37 19.26
N LYS A 168 -9.19 -27.67 19.65
CA LYS A 168 -10.14 -26.96 18.78
C LYS A 168 -9.55 -25.71 18.13
N SER A 169 -8.63 -25.01 18.80
CA SER A 169 -7.95 -23.84 18.25
C SER A 169 -6.94 -24.26 17.17
N GLU A 170 -6.16 -25.31 17.44
CA GLU A 170 -5.08 -25.80 16.56
C GLU A 170 -5.58 -26.27 15.18
N SER A 171 -6.73 -26.96 15.11
CA SER A 171 -7.28 -27.44 13.84
C SER A 171 -7.72 -26.31 12.89
N HIS A 172 -8.22 -25.20 13.44
CA HIS A 172 -8.66 -24.02 12.67
C HIS A 172 -7.48 -23.24 12.09
N PHE A 173 -6.41 -23.06 12.87
CA PHE A 173 -5.15 -22.47 12.38
C PHE A 173 -4.52 -23.35 11.30
N SER A 174 -4.52 -24.67 11.49
CA SER A 174 -3.97 -25.63 10.52
C SER A 174 -4.57 -25.53 9.10
N PHE A 175 -5.89 -25.34 8.95
CA PHE A 175 -6.51 -25.18 7.62
C PHE A 175 -6.08 -23.89 6.91
N LEU A 176 -6.09 -22.76 7.61
CA LEU A 176 -5.73 -21.46 7.04
C LEU A 176 -4.23 -21.41 6.72
N ASP A 177 -3.41 -22.04 7.55
CA ASP A 177 -1.97 -22.14 7.32
C ASP A 177 -1.66 -23.06 6.13
N ALA A 178 -2.38 -24.18 5.98
CA ALA A 178 -2.29 -25.03 4.78
C ALA A 178 -2.69 -24.25 3.51
N ARG A 179 -3.71 -23.38 3.59
CA ARG A 179 -4.08 -22.51 2.47
C ARG A 179 -2.99 -21.48 2.16
N THR A 180 -2.38 -20.87 3.17
CA THR A 180 -1.22 -19.98 2.98
C THR A 180 -0.08 -20.71 2.27
N GLN A 181 0.26 -21.92 2.70
CA GLN A 181 1.31 -22.73 2.06
C GLN A 181 0.97 -23.08 0.61
N GLN A 182 -0.29 -23.37 0.31
CA GLN A 182 -0.75 -23.63 -1.06
C GLN A 182 -0.58 -22.39 -1.95
N GLU A 183 -0.95 -21.19 -1.48
CA GLU A 183 -0.78 -19.95 -2.24
C GLU A 183 0.72 -19.65 -2.51
N ILE A 184 1.58 -19.86 -1.51
CA ILE A 184 3.04 -19.71 -1.66
C ILE A 184 3.57 -20.72 -2.68
N ALA A 185 3.13 -21.98 -2.63
CA ALA A 185 3.57 -23.02 -3.56
C ALA A 185 3.17 -22.71 -5.02
N LEU A 186 1.94 -22.21 -5.22
CA LEU A 186 1.46 -21.80 -6.54
C LEU A 186 2.28 -20.63 -7.11
N ASP A 187 2.58 -19.62 -6.28
CA ASP A 187 3.40 -18.49 -6.71
C ASP A 187 4.85 -18.91 -6.97
N THR A 188 5.42 -19.75 -6.11
CA THR A 188 6.80 -20.25 -6.29
C THR A 188 6.94 -21.11 -7.54
N ALA A 189 5.88 -21.80 -7.97
CA ALA A 189 5.85 -22.54 -9.23
C ALA A 189 5.68 -21.64 -10.47
N LYS A 190 5.11 -20.44 -10.31
CA LYS A 190 4.75 -19.52 -11.40
C LYS A 190 5.80 -18.44 -11.66
N TYR A 191 6.47 -17.95 -10.62
CA TYR A 191 7.42 -16.85 -10.70
C TYR A 191 8.87 -17.33 -10.56
N PRO A 192 9.87 -16.56 -11.01
CA PRO A 192 11.27 -16.89 -10.82
C PRO A 192 11.61 -17.12 -9.34
N ALA A 193 12.57 -18.03 -9.12
CA ALA A 193 13.00 -18.43 -7.79
C ALA A 193 13.52 -17.24 -6.97
N VAL A 194 13.22 -17.24 -5.68
CA VAL A 194 13.64 -16.20 -4.72
C VAL A 194 15.08 -16.38 -4.21
N ASP A 195 15.90 -17.14 -4.94
CA ASP A 195 17.30 -17.33 -4.65
C ASP A 195 18.13 -16.09 -5.00
N ALA A 196 19.35 -16.05 -4.46
CA ALA A 196 20.21 -14.90 -4.59
C ALA A 196 20.50 -14.52 -6.05
N ALA A 197 20.84 -15.50 -6.90
CA ALA A 197 21.30 -15.24 -8.26
C ALA A 197 20.15 -14.78 -9.16
N SER A 198 19.00 -15.46 -9.11
CA SER A 198 17.82 -15.11 -9.90
C SER A 198 17.31 -13.71 -9.56
N GLN A 199 17.19 -13.38 -8.27
CA GLN A 199 16.71 -12.06 -7.84
C GLN A 199 17.69 -10.93 -8.19
N GLU A 200 19.00 -11.20 -8.18
CA GLU A 200 20.02 -10.21 -8.58
C GLU A 200 19.98 -9.93 -10.09
N TYR A 201 19.80 -10.96 -10.90
CA TYR A 201 19.58 -10.80 -12.35
C TYR A 201 18.35 -9.94 -12.65
N ILE A 202 17.22 -10.20 -11.98
CA ILE A 202 16.00 -9.40 -12.12
C ILE A 202 16.25 -7.93 -11.75
N VAL A 203 16.87 -7.68 -10.60
CA VAL A 203 17.17 -6.31 -10.13
C VAL A 203 18.10 -5.58 -11.11
N GLN A 204 19.12 -6.25 -11.63
CA GLN A 204 20.02 -5.67 -12.64
C GLN A 204 19.23 -5.26 -13.89
N LYS A 205 18.45 -6.18 -14.45
CA LYS A 205 17.64 -5.93 -15.66
C LYS A 205 16.59 -4.84 -15.46
N TYR A 206 16.01 -4.76 -14.26
CA TYR A 206 15.09 -3.71 -13.89
C TYR A 206 15.76 -2.32 -13.88
N ARG A 207 16.98 -2.23 -13.36
CA ARG A 207 17.76 -0.97 -13.38
C ARG A 207 18.21 -0.58 -14.78
N GLU A 208 18.57 -1.55 -15.63
CA GLU A 208 18.83 -1.32 -17.06
C GLU A 208 17.57 -0.81 -17.79
N LEU A 209 16.38 -1.34 -17.44
CA LEU A 209 15.11 -0.88 -17.97
C LEU A 209 14.80 0.58 -17.55
N ASP A 210 14.99 0.94 -16.29
CA ASP A 210 14.79 2.32 -15.82
C ASP A 210 15.68 3.32 -16.59
N GLN A 211 16.94 2.95 -16.85
CA GLN A 211 17.85 3.74 -17.68
C GLN A 211 17.36 3.88 -19.12
N ARG A 212 16.83 2.80 -19.73
CA ARG A 212 16.24 2.85 -21.08
C ARG A 212 15.01 3.75 -21.14
N ILE A 213 14.10 3.65 -20.16
CA ILE A 213 12.91 4.51 -20.03
C ILE A 213 13.32 5.97 -19.92
N ALA A 214 14.32 6.26 -19.08
CA ALA A 214 14.86 7.60 -18.93
C ALA A 214 15.50 8.12 -20.22
N ALA A 215 16.29 7.30 -20.91
CA ALA A 215 16.91 7.67 -22.18
C ALA A 215 15.90 8.00 -23.29
N GLN A 216 14.73 7.33 -23.29
CA GLN A 216 13.63 7.63 -24.21
C GLN A 216 12.82 8.88 -23.81
N GLY A 217 13.12 9.49 -22.66
CA GLY A 217 12.43 10.68 -22.18
C GLY A 217 11.00 10.43 -21.69
N LEU A 218 10.64 9.18 -21.38
CA LEU A 218 9.27 8.80 -20.99
C LEU A 218 8.85 9.35 -19.61
N TYR A 219 9.79 9.82 -18.79
CA TYR A 219 9.48 10.58 -17.58
C TYR A 219 8.99 12.00 -17.87
N ASN A 220 9.26 12.57 -19.04
CA ASN A 220 8.88 13.94 -19.35
C ASN A 220 7.38 14.05 -19.62
N CYS A 221 6.72 14.95 -18.90
CA CYS A 221 5.30 15.24 -19.10
C CYS A 221 5.05 16.02 -20.40
N ASN A 222 4.25 15.42 -21.30
CA ASN A 222 3.70 16.13 -22.44
C ASN A 222 2.48 16.96 -22.02
N TYR A 223 2.67 18.26 -21.80
CA TYR A 223 1.61 19.17 -21.36
C TYR A 223 0.44 19.32 -22.36
N TRP A 224 0.65 19.00 -23.66
CA TRP A 224 -0.46 18.95 -24.63
C TRP A 224 -1.47 17.84 -24.31
N GLY A 225 -1.04 16.77 -23.63
CA GLY A 225 -1.93 15.79 -23.05
C GLY A 225 -2.94 16.45 -22.12
N TYR A 226 -2.46 17.23 -21.15
CA TYR A 226 -3.32 17.94 -20.20
C TYR A 226 -4.19 19.02 -20.82
N PHE A 227 -3.75 19.68 -21.90
CA PHE A 227 -4.63 20.60 -22.63
C PHE A 227 -5.92 19.89 -23.12
N ARG A 228 -5.78 18.70 -23.73
CA ARG A 228 -6.94 17.90 -24.17
C ARG A 228 -7.84 17.51 -23.01
N GLU A 229 -7.24 17.18 -21.87
CA GLU A 229 -7.95 16.82 -20.65
C GLU A 229 -8.71 18.03 -20.07
N CYS A 230 -8.09 19.22 -20.04
CA CYS A 230 -8.75 20.46 -19.66
C CYS A 230 -9.95 20.80 -20.56
N CYS A 231 -9.85 20.58 -21.88
CA CYS A 231 -11.00 20.73 -22.78
C CYS A 231 -12.14 19.78 -22.39
N ARG A 232 -11.83 18.53 -22.02
CA ARG A 232 -12.85 17.57 -21.56
C ARG A 232 -13.46 17.98 -20.22
N TYR A 233 -12.64 18.47 -19.29
CA TYR A 233 -13.11 18.97 -17.99
C TYR A 233 -14.07 20.14 -18.18
N PHE A 234 -13.69 21.09 -19.02
CA PHE A 234 -14.54 22.22 -19.37
C PHE A 234 -15.85 21.77 -20.01
N LEU A 235 -15.80 20.82 -20.96
CA LEU A 235 -16.99 20.25 -21.59
C LEU A 235 -17.95 19.65 -20.55
N PHE A 236 -17.46 18.79 -19.65
CA PHE A 236 -18.30 18.18 -18.63
C PHE A 236 -18.84 19.20 -17.61
N ALA A 237 -18.03 20.18 -17.21
CA ALA A 237 -18.48 21.28 -16.35
C ALA A 237 -19.57 22.12 -17.02
N ALA A 238 -19.37 22.49 -18.29
CA ALA A 238 -20.32 23.29 -19.07
C ALA A 238 -21.64 22.55 -19.29
N LEU A 239 -21.58 21.25 -19.63
CA LEU A 239 -22.78 20.42 -19.76
C LEU A 239 -23.51 20.28 -18.42
N SER A 240 -22.79 20.00 -17.33
CA SER A 240 -23.38 19.91 -16.00
C SER A 240 -24.09 21.21 -15.61
N TYR A 241 -23.45 22.36 -15.83
CA TYR A 241 -24.04 23.67 -15.56
C TYR A 241 -25.26 23.95 -16.46
N THR A 242 -25.16 23.68 -17.76
CA THR A 242 -26.26 23.92 -18.72
C THR A 242 -27.51 23.10 -18.35
N PHE A 243 -27.34 21.80 -18.07
CA PHE A 243 -28.46 20.95 -17.66
C PHE A 243 -29.01 21.33 -16.28
N LEU A 244 -28.17 21.87 -15.38
CA LEU A 244 -28.65 22.41 -14.10
C LEU A 244 -29.61 23.59 -14.35
N GLN A 245 -29.25 24.51 -15.24
CA GLN A 245 -30.08 25.68 -15.59
C GLN A 245 -31.38 25.29 -16.30
N TRP A 246 -31.37 24.23 -17.12
CA TRP A 246 -32.57 23.71 -17.78
C TRP A 246 -33.49 22.90 -16.85
N GLY A 247 -33.12 22.71 -15.58
CA GLY A 247 -33.88 21.90 -14.64
C GLY A 247 -33.72 20.38 -14.85
N TRP A 248 -32.79 19.95 -15.70
CA TRP A 248 -32.48 18.54 -15.97
C TRP A 248 -31.47 18.01 -14.96
N TYR A 249 -31.88 18.04 -13.68
CA TYR A 249 -31.00 17.86 -12.53
C TYR A 249 -30.23 16.52 -12.54
N MET A 250 -30.89 15.42 -12.88
CA MET A 250 -30.24 14.10 -12.89
C MET A 250 -29.17 14.01 -13.98
N LEU A 251 -29.41 14.60 -15.16
CA LEU A 251 -28.43 14.62 -16.24
C LEU A 251 -27.26 15.56 -15.90
N SER A 252 -27.54 16.69 -15.25
CA SER A 252 -26.50 17.57 -14.68
C SER A 252 -25.60 16.81 -13.70
N ALA A 253 -26.18 15.99 -12.82
CA ALA A 253 -25.44 15.16 -11.88
C ALA A 253 -24.55 14.12 -12.58
N VAL A 254 -25.02 13.52 -13.69
CA VAL A 254 -24.21 12.59 -14.50
C VAL A 254 -22.96 13.30 -15.02
N PHE A 255 -23.10 14.47 -15.62
CA PHE A 255 -21.94 15.21 -16.14
C PHE A 255 -21.00 15.72 -15.05
N LEU A 256 -21.52 16.06 -13.88
CA LEU A 256 -20.68 16.37 -12.71
C LEU A 256 -19.88 15.14 -12.26
N GLY A 257 -20.52 13.97 -12.22
CA GLY A 257 -19.85 12.70 -11.94
C GLY A 257 -18.77 12.37 -12.98
N CYS A 258 -19.04 12.58 -14.27
CA CYS A 258 -18.05 12.41 -15.34
C CYS A 258 -16.85 13.34 -15.16
N LEU A 259 -17.09 14.60 -14.76
CA LEU A 259 -16.02 15.54 -14.44
C LEU A 259 -15.16 15.02 -13.29
N TRP A 260 -15.77 14.60 -12.18
CA TRP A 260 -15.04 14.06 -11.03
C TRP A 260 -14.27 12.78 -11.35
N HIS A 261 -14.87 11.87 -12.12
CA HIS A 261 -14.21 10.64 -12.60
C HIS A 261 -12.89 10.97 -13.30
N GLN A 262 -12.92 11.95 -14.21
CA GLN A 262 -11.75 12.32 -15.01
C GLN A 262 -10.71 13.15 -14.25
N LEU A 263 -11.14 13.99 -13.32
CA LEU A 263 -10.24 14.83 -12.52
C LEU A 263 -9.35 14.01 -11.58
N VAL A 264 -9.84 12.86 -11.08
CA VAL A 264 -9.05 12.00 -10.18
C VAL A 264 -7.75 11.54 -10.84
N PHE A 265 -7.74 11.31 -12.15
CA PHE A 265 -6.52 10.91 -12.84
C PHE A 265 -5.44 12.00 -12.82
N THR A 266 -5.83 13.28 -12.93
CA THR A 266 -4.88 14.40 -12.76
C THR A 266 -4.42 14.50 -11.31
N VAL A 267 -5.30 14.27 -10.34
CA VAL A 267 -4.93 14.22 -8.91
C VAL A 267 -3.89 13.12 -8.65
N HIS A 268 -4.09 11.94 -9.25
CA HIS A 268 -3.20 10.80 -9.14
C HIS A 268 -1.80 11.12 -9.69
N ASP A 269 -1.72 11.63 -10.92
CA ASP A 269 -0.47 12.03 -11.56
C ASP A 269 0.26 13.11 -10.74
N ALA A 270 -0.48 14.09 -10.23
CA ALA A 270 0.05 15.16 -9.40
C ALA A 270 0.57 14.63 -8.06
N GLY A 271 -0.13 13.65 -7.48
CA GLY A 271 0.23 12.99 -6.23
C GLY A 271 1.58 12.27 -6.30
N HIS A 272 1.91 11.71 -7.47
CA HIS A 272 3.19 11.04 -7.77
C HIS A 272 4.27 11.92 -8.39
N MET A 273 4.03 13.23 -8.48
CA MET A 273 4.98 14.15 -9.07
C MET A 273 5.27 13.88 -10.55
N GLY A 274 4.26 13.41 -11.28
CA GLY A 274 4.32 13.10 -12.71
C GLY A 274 4.04 14.29 -13.63
N ILE A 275 3.61 15.44 -13.11
CA ILE A 275 3.24 16.61 -13.94
C ILE A 275 4.43 17.53 -14.15
N THR A 276 4.89 18.21 -13.09
CA THR A 276 6.01 19.16 -13.16
C THR A 276 7.27 18.64 -12.47
N HIS A 277 7.16 17.50 -11.79
CA HIS A 277 8.21 16.91 -10.95
C HIS A 277 8.62 17.77 -9.75
N ASN A 278 7.91 18.86 -9.46
CA ASN A 278 8.18 19.75 -8.34
C ASN A 278 7.18 19.53 -7.20
N PHE A 279 7.68 19.01 -6.07
CA PHE A 279 6.87 18.60 -4.91
C PHE A 279 5.74 19.57 -4.56
N GLN A 280 6.04 20.86 -4.46
CA GLN A 280 5.05 21.85 -4.04
C GLN A 280 4.04 22.15 -5.13
N VAL A 281 4.48 22.22 -6.39
CA VAL A 281 3.61 22.57 -7.51
C VAL A 281 2.58 21.46 -7.73
N ASP A 282 3.03 20.22 -7.92
CA ASP A 282 2.07 19.13 -8.20
C ASP A 282 1.21 18.83 -6.96
N THR A 283 1.77 18.87 -5.75
CA THR A 283 0.94 18.69 -4.54
C THR A 283 -0.12 19.79 -4.44
N THR A 284 0.17 21.04 -4.80
CA THR A 284 -0.83 22.12 -4.81
C THR A 284 -1.88 21.92 -5.90
N ILE A 285 -1.48 21.53 -7.11
CA ILE A 285 -2.41 21.19 -8.20
C ILE A 285 -3.37 20.08 -7.74
N GLY A 286 -2.82 18.98 -7.22
CA GLY A 286 -3.60 17.85 -6.75
C GLY A 286 -4.52 18.20 -5.57
N MET A 287 -4.05 18.96 -4.57
CA MET A 287 -4.90 19.40 -3.44
C MET A 287 -6.02 20.33 -3.92
N THR A 288 -5.75 21.21 -4.89
CA THR A 288 -6.75 22.13 -5.42
C THR A 288 -7.88 21.34 -6.10
N ILE A 289 -7.51 20.40 -6.97
CA ILE A 289 -8.50 19.56 -7.66
C ILE A 289 -9.21 18.63 -6.68
N ALA A 290 -8.46 17.92 -5.83
CA ALA A 290 -9.02 16.94 -4.90
C ALA A 290 -9.92 17.60 -3.86
N SER A 291 -9.47 18.66 -3.18
CA SER A 291 -10.19 19.23 -2.05
C SER A 291 -11.23 20.26 -2.45
N TYR A 292 -10.92 21.20 -3.35
CA TYR A 292 -11.84 22.29 -3.71
C TYR A 292 -12.93 21.83 -4.69
N ILE A 293 -12.58 20.93 -5.61
CA ILE A 293 -13.51 20.44 -6.64
C ILE A 293 -14.07 19.07 -6.27
N GLY A 294 -13.25 18.17 -5.71
CA GLY A 294 -13.64 16.80 -5.41
C GLY A 294 -14.05 16.52 -3.96
N GLY A 295 -13.83 17.43 -3.01
CA GLY A 295 -14.10 17.22 -1.58
C GLY A 295 -13.21 16.16 -0.90
N LEU A 296 -12.07 15.78 -1.47
CA LEU A 296 -11.17 14.74 -0.97
C LEU A 296 -9.82 15.31 -0.52
N SER A 297 -9.11 14.58 0.34
CA SER A 297 -7.74 14.93 0.76
C SER A 297 -6.72 14.14 -0.08
N LEU A 298 -5.92 14.87 -0.86
CA LEU A 298 -4.72 14.33 -1.49
C LEU A 298 -3.71 13.90 -0.42
N CYS A 299 -3.59 14.60 0.71
CA CYS A 299 -2.64 14.21 1.76
C CYS A 299 -2.98 12.85 2.37
N TRP A 300 -4.26 12.58 2.63
CA TRP A 300 -4.72 11.25 3.03
C TRP A 300 -4.33 10.22 1.97
N TRP A 301 -4.68 10.48 0.71
CA TRP A 301 -4.40 9.56 -0.38
C TRP A 301 -2.89 9.28 -0.49
N LYS A 302 -2.02 10.31 -0.42
CA LYS A 302 -0.55 10.12 -0.43
C LYS A 302 -0.06 9.32 0.76
N HIS A 303 -0.61 9.56 1.95
CA HIS A 303 -0.21 8.82 3.15
C HIS A 303 -0.53 7.33 3.05
N ASN A 304 -1.67 7.02 2.45
CA ASN A 304 -2.18 5.68 2.25
C ASN A 304 -1.47 4.97 1.08
N HIS A 305 -1.52 5.59 -0.09
CA HIS A 305 -1.02 5.04 -1.36
C HIS A 305 0.49 4.81 -1.35
N ASN A 306 1.28 5.67 -0.70
CA ASN A 306 2.73 5.42 -0.59
C ASN A 306 3.05 4.21 0.31
N VAL A 307 2.16 3.81 1.22
CA VAL A 307 2.33 2.56 1.96
C VAL A 307 1.95 1.39 1.06
N HIS A 308 0.82 1.48 0.36
CA HIS A 308 0.40 0.51 -0.65
C HIS A 308 1.53 0.19 -1.65
N HIS A 309 2.19 1.19 -2.26
CA HIS A 309 3.33 0.99 -3.19
C HIS A 309 4.52 0.20 -2.63
N ILE A 310 4.69 0.11 -1.31
CA ILE A 310 5.81 -0.61 -0.67
C ILE A 310 5.39 -2.03 -0.29
N VAL A 311 4.15 -2.18 0.18
CA VAL A 311 3.61 -3.42 0.72
C VAL A 311 2.42 -3.96 -0.05
N THR A 312 2.35 -3.69 -1.36
CA THR A 312 1.24 -4.05 -2.25
C THR A 312 0.72 -5.46 -1.99
N ASN A 313 -0.59 -5.58 -1.79
CA ASN A 313 -1.34 -6.79 -1.49
C ASN A 313 -0.94 -7.58 -0.22
N ALA A 314 -0.15 -7.01 0.69
CA ALA A 314 0.13 -7.65 1.98
C ALA A 314 -1.05 -7.46 2.96
N PRO A 315 -1.78 -8.51 3.38
CA PRO A 315 -3.02 -8.37 4.17
C PRO A 315 -2.87 -7.53 5.44
N GLU A 316 -1.77 -7.70 6.16
CA GLU A 316 -1.46 -7.05 7.43
C GLU A 316 -1.00 -5.60 7.26
N HIS A 317 -0.49 -5.24 6.08
CA HIS A 317 0.31 -4.04 5.89
C HIS A 317 -0.25 -3.05 4.88
N ASP A 318 -0.93 -3.54 3.85
CA ASP A 318 -1.47 -2.73 2.76
C ASP A 318 -2.86 -2.19 3.11
N PRO A 319 -3.01 -0.86 3.31
CA PRO A 319 -4.30 -0.29 3.64
C PRO A 319 -5.33 -0.35 2.50
N ASP A 320 -4.90 -0.56 1.24
CA ASP A 320 -5.78 -0.58 0.07
C ASP A 320 -6.52 -1.90 -0.13
N ILE A 321 -6.28 -2.91 0.71
CA ILE A 321 -7.04 -4.17 0.72
C ILE A 321 -7.68 -4.47 2.09
N GLN A 322 -7.52 -3.56 3.06
CA GLN A 322 -8.03 -3.68 4.43
C GLN A 322 -9.45 -3.15 4.54
N HIS A 323 -10.41 -3.93 4.03
CA HIS A 323 -11.80 -3.50 3.84
C HIS A 323 -12.82 -4.24 4.71
N LEU A 324 -12.38 -4.87 5.80
CA LEU A 324 -13.31 -5.44 6.78
C LEU A 324 -14.26 -4.36 7.32
N PRO A 325 -15.56 -4.68 7.50
CA PRO A 325 -16.17 -6.01 7.38
C PRO A 325 -16.69 -6.38 5.97
N PHE A 326 -16.51 -5.54 4.96
CA PHE A 326 -17.23 -5.68 3.68
C PHE A 326 -16.54 -6.58 2.65
N PHE A 327 -15.21 -6.52 2.56
CA PHE A 327 -14.44 -7.32 1.61
C PHE A 327 -13.23 -7.98 2.28
N ALA A 328 -12.91 -9.17 1.79
CA ALA A 328 -11.70 -9.92 2.10
C ALA A 328 -11.22 -10.61 0.82
N ILE A 329 -10.01 -10.26 0.38
CA ILE A 329 -9.37 -10.85 -0.82
C ILE A 329 -8.37 -11.97 -0.47
N SER A 330 -8.19 -12.25 0.81
CA SER A 330 -7.33 -13.29 1.35
C SER A 330 -8.05 -13.98 2.52
N HIS A 331 -7.79 -15.28 2.69
CA HIS A 331 -8.26 -16.07 3.83
C HIS A 331 -7.70 -15.55 5.16
N ARG A 332 -6.61 -14.78 5.14
CA ARG A 332 -6.02 -14.14 6.33
C ARG A 332 -7.01 -13.22 7.07
N PHE A 333 -7.95 -12.59 6.35
CA PHE A 333 -9.00 -11.76 6.93
C PHE A 333 -10.16 -12.55 7.56
N LEU A 334 -10.20 -13.88 7.40
CA LEU A 334 -11.17 -14.75 8.08
C LEU A 334 -10.76 -15.05 9.54
N THR A 335 -9.77 -14.32 10.04
CA THR A 335 -9.29 -14.30 11.43
C THR A 335 -9.10 -12.87 11.89
N ASN A 336 -8.80 -12.67 13.18
CA ASN A 336 -8.42 -11.34 13.66
C ASN A 336 -7.05 -10.98 13.10
N LEU A 337 -6.97 -9.82 12.43
CA LEU A 337 -5.74 -9.38 11.78
C LEU A 337 -5.31 -8.03 12.36
N ARG A 338 -4.07 -7.92 12.85
CA ARG A 338 -3.51 -6.64 13.29
C ARG A 338 -2.96 -5.88 12.10
N THR A 339 -3.52 -4.69 11.83
CA THR A 339 -3.02 -3.81 10.75
C THR A 339 -1.86 -2.97 11.23
N SER A 340 -0.75 -2.99 10.49
CA SER A 340 0.40 -2.12 10.77
C SER A 340 0.15 -0.66 10.39
N TYR A 341 -0.78 -0.40 9.46
CA TYR A 341 -1.10 0.94 9.00
C TYR A 341 -2.02 1.68 9.98
N TYR A 342 -3.15 1.07 10.35
CA TYR A 342 -4.11 1.69 11.27
C TYR A 342 -3.75 1.46 12.74
N GLY A 343 -2.92 0.46 13.06
CA GLY A 343 -2.51 0.13 14.43
C GLY A 343 -3.61 -0.52 15.27
N ILE A 344 -4.67 -1.03 14.62
CA ILE A 344 -5.82 -1.68 15.27
C ILE A 344 -5.87 -3.18 14.89
N VAL A 345 -6.68 -3.95 15.62
CA VAL A 345 -7.04 -5.32 15.23
C VAL A 345 -8.35 -5.27 14.45
N MET A 346 -8.30 -5.63 13.17
CA MET A 346 -9.50 -5.84 12.37
C MET A 346 -10.10 -7.19 12.76
N LYS A 347 -11.27 -7.13 13.39
CA LYS A 347 -11.92 -8.32 13.94
C LYS A 347 -12.75 -9.00 12.86
N TYR A 348 -12.67 -10.33 12.80
CA TYR A 348 -13.62 -11.13 12.02
C TYR A 348 -14.93 -11.30 12.82
N ASP A 349 -15.64 -10.18 12.96
CA ASP A 349 -16.83 -10.05 13.79
C ASP A 349 -18.11 -10.59 13.11
N PHE A 350 -19.24 -10.41 13.77
CA PHE A 350 -20.54 -10.88 13.26
C PHE A 350 -20.91 -10.24 11.90
N VAL A 351 -20.61 -8.96 11.71
CA VAL A 351 -20.92 -8.26 10.45
C VAL A 351 -20.02 -8.80 9.34
N ALA A 352 -18.72 -8.98 9.61
CA ALA A 352 -17.78 -9.56 8.67
C ALA A 352 -18.20 -10.99 8.26
N LYS A 353 -18.60 -11.83 9.22
CA LYS A 353 -19.08 -13.19 8.95
C LYS A 353 -20.26 -13.22 7.98
N ILE A 354 -21.16 -12.25 8.05
CA ILE A 354 -22.31 -12.17 7.13
C ILE A 354 -21.86 -11.60 5.79
N CYS A 355 -21.23 -10.43 5.78
CA CYS A 355 -20.85 -9.74 4.56
C CYS A 355 -19.90 -10.57 3.69
N LEU A 356 -18.88 -11.20 4.28
CA LEU A 356 -17.88 -11.96 3.54
C LEU A 356 -18.42 -13.22 2.88
N GLN A 357 -19.52 -13.81 3.37
CA GLN A 357 -20.16 -14.96 2.72
C GLN A 357 -20.89 -14.59 1.42
N VAL A 358 -21.19 -13.31 1.21
CA VAL A 358 -21.91 -12.80 0.04
C VAL A 358 -21.17 -11.66 -0.67
N GLN A 359 -19.90 -11.42 -0.32
CA GLN A 359 -19.13 -10.27 -0.78
C GLN A 359 -19.03 -10.16 -2.31
N ASN A 360 -19.01 -11.30 -3.01
CA ASN A 360 -19.00 -11.35 -4.47
C ASN A 360 -20.28 -10.74 -5.10
N TYR A 361 -21.43 -10.82 -4.42
CA TYR A 361 -22.66 -10.14 -4.83
C TYR A 361 -22.72 -8.69 -4.37
N LEU A 362 -22.09 -8.38 -3.23
CA LEU A 362 -22.04 -7.02 -2.68
C LEU A 362 -21.02 -6.11 -3.40
N TYR A 363 -20.10 -6.67 -4.19
CA TYR A 363 -19.02 -5.94 -4.84
C TYR A 363 -19.48 -4.69 -5.58
N TYR A 364 -20.27 -4.83 -6.65
CA TYR A 364 -20.73 -3.68 -7.42
C TYR A 364 -21.66 -2.74 -6.62
N PRO A 365 -22.64 -3.23 -5.85
CA PRO A 365 -23.44 -2.37 -4.97
C PRO A 365 -22.61 -1.48 -4.04
N ILE A 366 -21.56 -2.02 -3.42
CA ILE A 366 -20.70 -1.22 -2.52
C ILE A 366 -19.80 -0.29 -3.33
N MET A 367 -19.25 -0.72 -4.48
CA MET A 367 -18.42 0.14 -5.34
C MET A 367 -19.17 1.37 -5.87
N LEU A 368 -20.49 1.30 -6.02
CA LEU A 368 -21.35 2.44 -6.35
C LEU A 368 -21.29 3.55 -5.28
N PHE A 369 -21.04 3.20 -4.02
CA PHE A 369 -20.97 4.12 -2.88
C PHE A 369 -19.56 4.28 -2.29
N ALA A 370 -18.54 3.64 -2.86
CA ALA A 370 -17.19 3.66 -2.31
C ALA A 370 -16.60 5.08 -2.17
N ARG A 371 -17.05 6.07 -2.96
CA ARG A 371 -16.64 7.47 -2.81
C ARG A 371 -16.95 8.03 -1.41
N PHE A 372 -18.06 7.63 -0.80
CA PHE A 372 -18.39 8.08 0.56
C PHE A 372 -17.39 7.59 1.60
N ASN A 373 -16.84 6.38 1.41
CA ASN A 373 -15.73 5.88 2.23
C ASN A 373 -14.47 6.74 2.04
N LEU A 374 -14.18 7.18 0.81
CA LEU A 374 -13.05 8.09 0.55
C LEU A 374 -13.21 9.44 1.27
N TYR A 375 -14.43 9.98 1.38
CA TYR A 375 -14.69 11.16 2.21
C TYR A 375 -14.41 10.88 3.68
N ALA A 376 -14.94 9.78 4.22
CA ALA A 376 -14.72 9.41 5.61
C ALA A 376 -13.22 9.31 5.93
N LEU A 377 -12.45 8.61 5.10
CA LEU A 377 -11.01 8.47 5.27
C LEU A 377 -10.25 9.80 5.13
N SER A 378 -10.62 10.62 4.14
CA SER A 378 -10.06 11.96 3.95
C SER A 378 -10.28 12.86 5.17
N TYR A 379 -11.50 12.90 5.68
CA TYR A 379 -11.86 13.81 6.78
C TYR A 379 -11.31 13.31 8.11
N VAL A 380 -11.31 12.00 8.36
CA VAL A 380 -10.64 11.42 9.54
C VAL A 380 -9.17 11.77 9.54
N HIS A 381 -8.48 11.65 8.40
CA HIS A 381 -7.07 12.04 8.27
C HIS A 381 -6.83 13.51 8.61
N LEU A 382 -7.65 14.41 8.07
CA LEU A 382 -7.56 15.85 8.30
C LEU A 382 -7.88 16.24 9.74
N VAL A 383 -8.93 15.70 10.34
CA VAL A 383 -9.36 15.99 11.71
C VAL A 383 -8.34 15.47 12.71
N MET A 384 -7.90 14.22 12.58
CA MET A 384 -6.89 13.63 13.46
C MET A 384 -5.47 14.21 13.24
N GLY A 385 -5.27 14.98 12.16
CA GLY A 385 -3.99 15.60 11.85
C GLY A 385 -2.87 14.58 11.67
N ARG A 386 -3.17 13.50 10.93
CA ARG A 386 -2.25 12.38 10.65
C ARG A 386 -1.17 12.70 9.61
N GLY A 387 -1.35 13.78 8.84
CA GLY A 387 -0.37 14.25 7.86
C GLY A 387 0.88 14.91 8.47
N PRO A 388 1.89 15.23 7.66
CA PRO A 388 3.13 15.87 8.13
C PRO A 388 2.86 17.22 8.80
N ARG A 389 3.38 17.40 10.02
CA ARG A 389 3.26 18.66 10.79
C ARG A 389 4.48 19.56 10.68
N LYS A 390 5.53 19.07 10.03
CA LYS A 390 6.83 19.74 9.89
C LYS A 390 7.34 19.60 8.47
N GLY A 391 8.38 20.38 8.15
CA GLY A 391 9.04 20.31 6.85
C GLY A 391 8.19 20.93 5.75
N PRO A 392 8.45 20.61 4.47
CA PRO A 392 7.87 21.31 3.33
C PRO A 392 6.33 21.19 3.24
N ALA A 393 5.74 20.18 3.86
CA ALA A 393 4.30 19.87 3.77
C ALA A 393 3.45 20.40 4.95
N TRP A 394 4.04 21.17 5.88
CA TRP A 394 3.37 21.58 7.13
C TRP A 394 2.03 22.30 6.93
N TRP A 395 1.89 23.05 5.84
CA TRP A 395 0.73 23.88 5.54
C TRP A 395 -0.37 23.13 4.76
N HIS A 396 -0.07 21.94 4.23
CA HIS A 396 -0.98 21.19 3.34
C HIS A 396 -2.32 20.89 4.00
N ARG A 397 -2.31 20.49 5.28
CA ARG A 397 -3.53 20.22 6.06
C ARG A 397 -4.50 21.40 6.05
N PHE A 398 -4.01 22.61 6.28
CA PHE A 398 -4.86 23.80 6.36
C PHE A 398 -5.42 24.17 4.99
N TYR A 399 -4.60 24.04 3.94
CA TYR A 399 -5.04 24.27 2.57
C TYR A 399 -6.17 23.32 2.14
N GLU A 400 -6.05 22.03 2.49
CA GLU A 400 -7.10 21.05 2.19
C GLU A 400 -8.37 21.27 3.01
N ILE A 401 -8.27 21.67 4.29
CA ILE A 401 -9.46 22.00 5.10
C ILE A 401 -10.24 23.16 4.47
N VAL A 402 -9.54 24.23 4.05
CA VAL A 402 -10.18 25.34 3.33
C VAL A 402 -10.83 24.84 2.04
N GLY A 403 -10.15 23.96 1.30
CA GLY A 403 -10.69 23.34 0.10
C GLY A 403 -11.96 22.52 0.33
N VAL A 404 -11.98 21.67 1.37
CA VAL A 404 -13.17 20.87 1.72
C VAL A 404 -14.32 21.77 2.18
N CYS A 405 -14.05 22.84 2.94
CA CYS A 405 -15.07 23.83 3.29
C CYS A 405 -15.63 24.54 2.04
N PHE A 406 -14.75 24.93 1.12
CA PHE A 406 -15.14 25.52 -0.15
C PHE A 406 -16.00 24.54 -0.97
N PHE A 407 -15.61 23.27 -1.04
CA PHE A 407 -16.36 22.22 -1.73
C PHE A 407 -17.80 22.12 -1.22
N TRP A 408 -17.98 21.98 0.10
CA TRP A 408 -19.33 21.90 0.67
C TRP A 408 -20.11 23.21 0.56
N THR A 409 -19.44 24.35 0.43
CA THR A 409 -20.09 25.63 0.18
C THR A 409 -20.69 25.70 -1.23
N TRP A 410 -19.94 25.35 -2.28
CA TRP A 410 -20.50 25.41 -3.64
C TRP A 410 -21.39 24.20 -3.95
N PHE A 411 -20.98 22.99 -3.57
CA PHE A 411 -21.72 21.76 -3.87
C PHE A 411 -22.89 21.57 -2.90
N GLY A 412 -22.61 21.51 -1.60
CA GLY A 412 -23.62 21.26 -0.57
C GLY A 412 -24.60 22.40 -0.41
N TYR A 413 -24.11 23.61 -0.20
CA TYR A 413 -24.96 24.78 -0.02
C TYR A 413 -25.46 25.34 -1.36
N GLY A 414 -24.57 25.67 -2.29
CA GLY A 414 -24.95 26.29 -3.57
C GLY A 414 -25.83 25.39 -4.45
N ILE A 415 -25.36 24.19 -4.80
CA ILE A 415 -26.13 23.29 -5.67
C ILE A 415 -27.25 22.61 -4.89
N LEU A 416 -26.92 21.80 -3.87
CA LEU A 416 -27.94 20.95 -3.24
C LEU A 416 -28.98 21.77 -2.47
N TYR A 417 -28.58 22.76 -1.68
CA TYR A 417 -29.53 23.50 -0.84
C TYR A 417 -30.22 24.67 -1.56
N CYS A 418 -29.47 25.55 -2.24
CA CYS A 418 -30.02 26.76 -2.85
C CYS A 418 -30.64 26.54 -4.23
N THR A 419 -30.11 25.61 -5.03
CA THR A 419 -30.53 25.46 -6.43
C THR A 419 -31.60 24.38 -6.62
N LEU A 420 -31.45 23.22 -5.95
CA LEU A 420 -32.35 22.09 -6.16
C LEU A 420 -33.68 22.24 -5.39
N PRO A 421 -34.84 22.01 -6.04
CA PRO A 421 -36.13 22.46 -5.54
C PRO A 421 -36.68 21.64 -4.36
N ASN A 422 -36.37 20.35 -4.26
CA ASN A 422 -36.96 19.46 -3.26
C ASN A 422 -35.98 18.35 -2.83
N TRP A 423 -36.33 17.66 -1.73
CA TRP A 423 -35.44 16.69 -1.09
C TRP A 423 -35.16 15.44 -1.94
N SER A 424 -36.15 14.96 -2.70
CA SER A 424 -35.96 13.81 -3.59
C SER A 424 -34.96 14.12 -4.71
N THR A 425 -35.03 15.32 -5.30
CA THR A 425 -34.07 15.78 -6.31
C THR A 425 -32.68 15.93 -5.72
N ARG A 426 -32.56 16.44 -4.48
CA ARG A 426 -31.27 16.58 -3.79
C ARG A 426 -30.58 15.25 -3.55
N ILE A 427 -31.33 14.27 -3.03
CA ILE A 427 -30.82 12.92 -2.82
C ILE A 427 -30.47 12.29 -4.17
N GLY A 428 -31.35 12.38 -5.18
CA GLY A 428 -31.08 11.84 -6.51
C GLY A 428 -29.81 12.43 -7.14
N TYR A 429 -29.64 13.75 -7.07
CA TYR A 429 -28.46 14.44 -7.60
C TYR A 429 -27.18 14.00 -6.88
N LEU A 430 -27.23 13.93 -5.53
CA LEU A 430 -26.11 13.46 -4.73
C LEU A 430 -25.73 12.02 -5.11
N LEU A 431 -26.68 11.09 -5.14
CA LEU A 431 -26.41 9.69 -5.42
C LEU A 431 -25.88 9.51 -6.85
N ILE A 432 -26.53 10.08 -7.86
CA ILE A 432 -26.11 9.92 -9.27
C ILE A 432 -24.71 10.50 -9.51
N SER A 433 -24.44 11.72 -9.04
CA SER A 433 -23.13 12.35 -9.22
C SER A 433 -21.99 11.55 -8.59
N HIS A 434 -22.27 10.77 -7.54
CA HIS A 434 -21.30 9.91 -6.88
C HIS A 434 -21.22 8.52 -7.54
N MET A 435 -22.34 7.93 -7.92
CA MET A 435 -22.41 6.61 -8.56
C MET A 435 -21.74 6.59 -9.94
N VAL A 436 -21.80 7.70 -10.69
CA VAL A 436 -21.12 7.82 -12.00
C VAL A 436 -19.59 7.73 -11.87
N THR A 437 -19.03 8.02 -10.70
CA THR A 437 -17.60 7.83 -10.43
C THR A 437 -17.23 6.37 -10.13
N SER A 438 -18.19 5.47 -9.95
CA SER A 438 -17.94 4.08 -9.55
C SER A 438 -17.00 3.27 -10.45
N PRO A 439 -16.93 3.48 -11.79
CA PRO A 439 -15.95 2.76 -12.61
C PRO A 439 -14.51 3.00 -12.15
N LEU A 440 -14.20 4.17 -11.58
CA LEU A 440 -12.90 4.46 -10.97
C LEU A 440 -12.59 3.50 -9.81
N HIS A 441 -13.54 3.32 -8.89
CA HIS A 441 -13.34 2.45 -7.72
C HIS A 441 -13.16 1.00 -8.16
N VAL A 442 -14.00 0.54 -9.09
CA VAL A 442 -13.89 -0.79 -9.69
C VAL A 442 -12.51 -0.96 -10.34
N GLN A 443 -12.01 0.04 -11.06
CA GLN A 443 -10.72 -0.07 -11.74
C GLN A 443 -9.54 -0.14 -10.78
N ILE A 444 -9.59 0.58 -9.66
CA ILE A 444 -8.56 0.51 -8.61
C ILE A 444 -8.53 -0.90 -8.01
N THR A 445 -9.69 -1.44 -7.62
CA THR A 445 -9.77 -2.78 -7.01
C THR A 445 -9.48 -3.88 -8.03
N LEU A 446 -9.86 -3.68 -9.30
CA LEU A 446 -9.64 -4.60 -10.41
C LEU A 446 -8.18 -5.05 -10.50
N SER A 447 -7.25 -4.09 -10.48
CA SER A 447 -5.83 -4.35 -10.66
C SER A 447 -5.11 -5.03 -9.49
N HIS A 448 -5.79 -5.23 -8.35
CA HIS A 448 -5.19 -5.75 -7.12
C HIS A 448 -5.93 -6.94 -6.52
N PHE A 449 -7.27 -6.93 -6.52
CA PHE A 449 -8.07 -7.90 -5.77
C PHE A 449 -7.96 -9.33 -6.31
N ALA A 450 -7.66 -9.50 -7.59
CA ALA A 450 -7.42 -10.80 -8.20
C ALA A 450 -5.96 -11.27 -8.08
N MET A 451 -5.06 -10.40 -7.63
CA MET A 451 -3.63 -10.67 -7.62
C MET A 451 -3.17 -11.31 -6.32
N SER A 452 -1.96 -11.87 -6.33
CA SER A 452 -1.48 -12.64 -5.18
C SER A 452 -1.37 -11.79 -3.92
N THR A 453 -1.74 -12.40 -2.80
CA THR A 453 -1.54 -11.89 -1.44
C THR A 453 -0.49 -12.67 -0.67
N ALA A 454 0.22 -13.60 -1.33
CA ALA A 454 1.23 -14.44 -0.71
C ALA A 454 2.49 -13.62 -0.36
N ASP A 455 3.11 -13.94 0.77
CA ASP A 455 4.42 -13.42 1.15
C ASP A 455 5.50 -14.45 0.76
N LEU A 456 6.34 -14.10 -0.22
CA LEU A 456 7.47 -14.93 -0.66
C LEU A 456 8.75 -14.65 0.14
N GLY A 457 8.66 -13.79 1.17
CA GLY A 457 9.75 -13.45 2.06
C GLY A 457 10.59 -12.26 1.60
N VAL A 458 11.54 -11.88 2.45
CA VAL A 458 12.33 -10.64 2.32
C VAL A 458 13.34 -10.66 1.17
N THR A 459 13.56 -11.81 0.55
CA THR A 459 14.48 -12.02 -0.58
C THR A 459 13.85 -11.72 -1.93
N GLU A 460 12.52 -11.69 -2.02
CA GLU A 460 11.82 -11.28 -3.23
C GLU A 460 12.17 -9.82 -3.59
N SER A 461 12.60 -9.62 -4.84
CA SER A 461 12.96 -8.31 -5.37
C SER A 461 11.74 -7.42 -5.58
N PHE A 462 11.93 -6.11 -5.43
CA PHE A 462 10.92 -5.09 -5.69
C PHE A 462 10.17 -5.29 -7.02
N PRO A 463 10.83 -5.40 -8.18
CA PRO A 463 10.14 -5.54 -9.46
C PRO A 463 9.30 -6.83 -9.57
N GLN A 464 9.78 -7.96 -9.06
CA GLN A 464 9.01 -9.20 -9.05
C GLN A 464 7.77 -9.08 -8.17
N LYS A 465 7.94 -8.53 -6.96
CA LYS A 465 6.80 -8.30 -6.04
C LYS A 465 5.73 -7.44 -6.68
N MET A 466 6.11 -6.31 -7.30
CA MET A 466 5.15 -5.41 -7.96
C MET A 466 4.41 -6.11 -9.11
N LEU A 467 5.11 -6.86 -9.95
CA LEU A 467 4.49 -7.59 -11.07
C LEU A 467 3.60 -8.77 -10.63
N ARG A 468 3.91 -9.38 -9.48
CA ARG A 468 3.12 -10.49 -8.91
C ARG A 468 1.83 -10.01 -8.23
N THR A 469 1.88 -8.84 -7.62
CA THR A 469 0.79 -8.29 -6.78
C THR A 469 -0.11 -7.30 -7.51
N THR A 470 0.14 -7.07 -8.80
CA THR A 470 -0.61 -6.11 -9.62
C THR A 470 -0.85 -6.63 -11.03
N MET A 471 -1.92 -6.16 -11.68
CA MET A 471 -2.20 -6.46 -13.09
C MET A 471 -2.62 -5.22 -13.87
N ASP A 472 -2.39 -5.28 -15.17
CA ASP A 472 -2.87 -4.31 -16.13
C ASP A 472 -4.20 -4.75 -16.76
N VAL A 473 -4.94 -3.75 -17.27
CA VAL A 473 -6.16 -3.96 -18.03
C VAL A 473 -5.90 -3.66 -19.50
N ASP A 474 -6.11 -4.65 -20.34
CA ASP A 474 -6.08 -4.48 -21.78
C ASP A 474 -7.33 -3.75 -22.25
N CYS A 475 -7.13 -2.61 -22.89
CA CYS A 475 -8.18 -1.80 -23.47
C CYS A 475 -7.70 -1.13 -24.75
N PRO A 476 -8.58 -0.96 -25.76
CA PRO A 476 -8.29 -0.13 -26.92
C PRO A 476 -7.89 1.29 -26.53
N THR A 477 -7.01 1.90 -27.33
CA THR A 477 -6.46 3.25 -27.07
C THR A 477 -7.52 4.35 -27.00
N TRP A 478 -8.66 4.19 -27.69
CA TRP A 478 -9.76 5.15 -27.63
C TRP A 478 -10.50 5.14 -26.27
N LEU A 479 -10.27 4.14 -25.40
CA LEU A 479 -10.75 4.11 -24.01
C LEU A 479 -9.72 4.65 -23.01
N ASP A 480 -8.54 5.10 -23.44
CA ASP A 480 -7.51 5.61 -22.53
C ASP A 480 -8.00 6.79 -21.72
N PHE A 481 -8.87 7.62 -22.30
CA PHE A 481 -9.47 8.73 -21.60
C PHE A 481 -10.39 8.27 -20.46
N PHE A 482 -11.13 7.17 -20.66
CA PHE A 482 -12.07 6.64 -19.69
C PHE A 482 -11.34 6.03 -18.50
N HIS A 483 -10.26 5.28 -18.77
CA HIS A 483 -9.45 4.60 -17.77
C HIS A 483 -8.36 5.49 -17.14
N GLY A 484 -7.99 6.57 -17.81
CA GLY A 484 -7.17 7.64 -17.24
C GLY A 484 -5.77 7.25 -16.83
N GLY A 485 -5.21 6.16 -17.35
CA GLY A 485 -3.90 5.63 -16.99
C GLY A 485 -3.95 4.54 -15.92
N LEU A 486 -5.07 4.39 -15.19
CA LEU A 486 -5.19 3.36 -14.16
C LEU A 486 -5.25 1.95 -14.72
N GLN A 487 -5.42 1.77 -16.03
CA GLN A 487 -5.34 0.46 -16.70
C GLN A 487 -3.91 -0.10 -16.72
N PHE A 488 -2.92 0.70 -16.31
CA PHE A 488 -1.51 0.36 -16.29
C PHE A 488 -0.95 0.28 -14.86
N GLN A 489 -1.67 -0.37 -13.94
CA GLN A 489 -1.23 -0.43 -12.54
C GLN A 489 0.12 -1.12 -12.34
N ALA A 490 0.43 -2.17 -13.07
CA ALA A 490 1.73 -2.84 -12.94
C ALA A 490 2.88 -1.90 -13.34
N ILE A 491 2.68 -1.13 -14.40
CA ILE A 491 3.65 -0.12 -14.85
C ILE A 491 3.74 1.01 -13.83
N HIS A 492 2.59 1.45 -13.31
CA HIS A 492 2.49 2.50 -12.31
C HIS A 492 3.20 2.13 -11.00
N HIS A 493 3.09 0.89 -10.55
CA HIS A 493 3.80 0.40 -9.36
C HIS A 493 5.30 0.28 -9.59
N LEU A 494 5.73 -0.10 -10.79
CA LEU A 494 7.16 -0.13 -11.14
C LEU A 494 7.77 1.26 -11.35
N PHE A 495 6.99 2.20 -11.90
CA PHE A 495 7.46 3.52 -12.36
C PHE A 495 6.40 4.62 -12.13
N PRO A 496 6.04 4.95 -10.88
CA PRO A 496 4.89 5.79 -10.54
C PRO A 496 5.00 7.23 -11.02
N ARG A 497 6.20 7.66 -11.41
CA ARG A 497 6.48 9.04 -11.86
C ARG A 497 6.35 9.24 -13.36
N ILE A 498 6.14 8.17 -14.12
CA ILE A 498 5.87 8.28 -15.55
C ILE A 498 4.49 8.93 -15.72
N PRO A 499 4.38 10.07 -16.42
CA PRO A 499 3.10 10.70 -16.70
C PRO A 499 2.19 9.72 -17.46
N ARG A 500 0.90 9.68 -17.12
CA ARG A 500 -0.05 8.69 -17.67
C ARG A 500 -0.08 8.57 -19.19
N HIS A 501 0.19 9.67 -19.90
CA HIS A 501 0.26 9.72 -21.37
C HIS A 501 1.37 8.84 -21.97
N ASN A 502 2.40 8.49 -21.19
CA ASN A 502 3.54 7.68 -21.62
C ASN A 502 3.45 6.22 -21.13
N LEU A 503 2.45 5.85 -20.33
CA LEU A 503 2.33 4.50 -19.77
C LEU A 503 2.11 3.43 -20.86
N ARG A 504 1.34 3.76 -21.91
CA ARG A 504 1.12 2.86 -23.05
C ARG A 504 2.41 2.50 -23.78
N GLU A 505 3.30 3.48 -23.97
CA GLU A 505 4.61 3.24 -24.60
C GLU A 505 5.51 2.43 -23.65
N THR A 506 5.51 2.80 -22.37
CA THR A 506 6.26 2.09 -21.33
C THR A 506 5.85 0.63 -21.24
N GLN A 507 4.57 0.30 -21.44
CA GLN A 507 4.04 -1.07 -21.41
C GLN A 507 4.79 -2.02 -22.34
N LYS A 508 5.20 -1.53 -23.51
CA LYS A 508 5.94 -2.35 -24.49
C LYS A 508 7.28 -2.78 -23.92
N LEU A 509 7.99 -1.85 -23.27
CA LEU A 509 9.28 -2.10 -22.62
C LEU A 509 9.13 -3.03 -21.41
N ILE A 510 8.05 -2.90 -20.64
CA ILE A 510 7.76 -3.83 -19.52
C ILE A 510 7.50 -5.24 -20.04
N LYS A 511 6.72 -5.40 -21.12
CA LYS A 511 6.48 -6.71 -21.75
C LYS A 511 7.77 -7.35 -22.27
N GLU A 512 8.73 -6.56 -22.74
CA GLU A 512 10.07 -7.04 -23.10
C GLU A 512 10.86 -7.50 -21.87
N PHE A 513 10.92 -6.66 -20.83
CA PHE A 513 11.57 -7.00 -19.57
C PHE A 513 11.01 -8.27 -18.94
N CYS A 514 9.69 -8.38 -18.81
CA CYS A 514 9.03 -9.56 -18.25
C CYS A 514 9.36 -10.86 -19.01
N ARG A 515 9.50 -10.79 -20.34
CA ARG A 515 9.95 -11.93 -21.16
C ARG A 515 11.43 -12.27 -20.92
N GLU A 516 12.28 -11.26 -20.76
CA GLU A 516 13.73 -11.41 -20.54
C GLU A 516 14.07 -12.02 -19.17
N VAL A 517 13.27 -11.73 -18.15
CA VAL A 517 13.47 -12.23 -16.77
C VAL A 517 12.47 -13.30 -16.35
N GLU A 518 11.68 -13.81 -17.30
CA GLU A 518 10.70 -14.89 -17.10
C GLU A 518 9.65 -14.60 -16.01
N ILE A 519 9.29 -13.34 -15.81
CA ILE A 519 8.20 -12.94 -14.92
C ILE A 519 6.89 -12.90 -15.73
N PRO A 520 5.84 -13.66 -15.35
CA PRO A 520 4.55 -13.56 -16.01
C PRO A 520 3.95 -12.15 -15.88
N TYR A 521 3.62 -11.56 -17.02
CA TYR A 521 2.98 -10.25 -17.06
C TYR A 521 1.45 -10.40 -17.07
N ALA A 522 0.81 -10.14 -15.92
CA ALA A 522 -0.63 -10.25 -15.76
C ALA A 522 -1.35 -9.08 -16.45
N ILE A 523 -2.04 -9.39 -17.55
CA ILE A 523 -2.86 -8.45 -18.31
C ILE A 523 -4.16 -9.12 -18.71
N PHE A 524 -5.29 -8.50 -18.37
CA PHE A 524 -6.62 -9.04 -18.66
C PHE A 524 -7.49 -8.01 -19.37
N THR A 525 -8.45 -8.44 -20.18
CA THR A 525 -9.48 -7.51 -20.66
C THR A 525 -10.29 -6.97 -19.48
N PHE A 526 -10.96 -5.83 -19.64
CA PHE A 526 -11.80 -5.28 -18.56
C PHE A 526 -12.85 -6.29 -18.06
N VAL A 527 -13.42 -7.09 -18.96
CA VAL A 527 -14.42 -8.11 -18.61
C VAL A 527 -13.77 -9.27 -17.87
N ASP A 528 -12.67 -9.81 -18.38
CA ASP A 528 -12.04 -10.98 -17.78
C ASP A 528 -11.40 -10.65 -16.43
N GLY A 529 -10.78 -9.47 -16.29
CA GLY A 529 -10.29 -9.03 -14.99
C GLY A 529 -11.42 -8.93 -13.94
N ASN A 530 -12.61 -8.45 -14.33
CA ASN A 530 -13.74 -8.40 -13.40
C ASN A 530 -14.22 -9.81 -13.04
N LYS A 531 -14.17 -10.77 -13.97
CA LYS A 531 -14.44 -12.18 -13.64
C LYS A 531 -13.45 -12.72 -12.63
N GLU A 532 -12.15 -12.44 -12.79
CA GLU A 532 -11.11 -12.86 -11.85
C GLU A 532 -11.34 -12.28 -10.44
N VAL A 533 -11.66 -11.00 -10.33
CA VAL A 533 -11.97 -10.36 -9.03
C VAL A 533 -13.19 -11.00 -8.38
N ILE A 534 -14.30 -11.16 -9.12
CA ILE A 534 -15.52 -11.76 -8.59
C ILE A 534 -15.26 -13.22 -8.20
N SER A 535 -14.46 -13.96 -8.98
CA SER A 535 -14.05 -15.33 -8.67
C SER A 535 -13.25 -15.40 -7.38
N ARG A 536 -12.24 -14.53 -7.21
CA ARG A 536 -11.44 -14.46 -5.98
C ARG A 536 -12.29 -14.12 -4.75
N LEU A 537 -13.20 -13.16 -4.87
CA LEU A 537 -14.14 -12.82 -3.80
C LEU A 537 -15.09 -13.99 -3.49
N ALA A 538 -15.54 -14.74 -4.50
CA ALA A 538 -16.38 -15.92 -4.33
C ALA A 538 -15.62 -17.09 -3.66
N ASP A 539 -14.34 -17.27 -3.98
CA ASP A 539 -13.48 -18.28 -3.35
C ASP A 539 -13.30 -18.00 -1.85
N VAL A 540 -12.99 -16.77 -1.47
CA VAL A 540 -12.90 -16.37 -0.05
C VAL A 540 -14.26 -16.47 0.63
N ALA A 541 -15.35 -16.10 -0.06
CA ALA A 541 -16.71 -16.27 0.46
C ALA A 541 -17.07 -17.74 0.73
N LYS A 542 -16.65 -18.66 -0.14
CA LYS A 542 -16.84 -20.11 0.05
C LYS A 542 -16.08 -20.61 1.27
N GLN A 543 -14.84 -20.15 1.47
CA GLN A 543 -14.06 -20.49 2.66
C GLN A 543 -14.75 -19.98 3.93
N ALA A 544 -15.25 -18.74 3.93
CA ALA A 544 -16.01 -18.17 5.05
C ALA A 544 -17.29 -18.97 5.38
N LYS A 545 -17.97 -19.52 4.36
CA LYS A 545 -19.13 -20.42 4.54
C LYS A 545 -18.74 -21.76 5.15
N ILE A 546 -17.70 -22.40 4.62
CA ILE A 546 -17.19 -23.68 5.14
C ILE A 546 -16.81 -23.53 6.62
N MET A 547 -16.09 -22.46 6.98
CA MET A 547 -15.72 -22.20 8.38
C MET A 547 -16.95 -22.04 9.29
N GLU A 548 -17.99 -21.37 8.82
CA GLU A 548 -19.23 -21.20 9.58
C GLU A 548 -20.03 -22.50 9.69
N GLU A 549 -20.04 -23.34 8.65
CA GLU A 549 -20.65 -24.67 8.68
C GLU A 549 -19.92 -25.61 9.64
N CYS A 550 -18.58 -25.64 9.61
CA CYS A 550 -17.78 -26.37 10.59
C CYS A 550 -18.07 -25.90 12.01
N ARG A 551 -18.10 -24.58 12.24
CA ARG A 551 -18.46 -24.00 13.55
C ARG A 551 -19.84 -24.45 14.03
N LYS A 552 -20.83 -24.48 13.13
CA LYS A 552 -22.20 -24.96 13.43
C LYS A 552 -22.25 -26.46 13.69
N SER A 553 -21.52 -27.29 12.93
CA SER A 553 -21.46 -28.74 13.15
C SER A 553 -20.83 -29.05 14.51
N ILE A 554 -19.71 -28.42 14.83
CA ILE A 554 -19.04 -28.54 16.13
C ILE A 554 -19.94 -28.06 17.27
N ALA A 555 -20.68 -26.97 17.08
CA ALA A 555 -21.63 -26.50 18.11
C ALA A 555 -22.81 -27.46 18.30
N ARG A 556 -23.24 -28.19 17.25
CA ARG A 556 -24.28 -29.21 17.35
C ARG A 556 -23.75 -30.48 18.03
N GLU A 557 -22.62 -31.00 17.58
CA GLU A 557 -22.01 -32.24 18.08
C GLU A 557 -21.42 -32.07 19.49
N GLY A 558 -20.81 -30.92 19.79
CA GLY A 558 -20.22 -30.62 21.09
C GLY A 558 -21.23 -30.40 22.23
N VAL A 559 -22.49 -30.10 21.91
CA VAL A 559 -23.59 -30.06 22.89
C VAL A 559 -24.04 -31.47 23.29
N PHE A 560 -23.75 -32.50 22.48
CA PHE A 560 -24.07 -33.89 22.82
C PHE A 560 -22.97 -34.60 23.64
N ALA A 561 -21.78 -34.01 23.78
CA ALA A 561 -20.66 -34.63 24.51
C ALA A 561 -20.71 -34.45 26.04
N THR A 562 -21.66 -33.65 26.58
CA THR A 562 -21.83 -33.45 28.03
C THR A 562 -22.99 -34.22 28.66
N HIS A 563 -23.55 -35.19 27.94
CA HIS A 563 -24.55 -36.12 28.48
C HIS A 563 -24.02 -37.55 28.49
N HIS A 564 -23.08 -37.85 29.39
CA HIS A 564 -22.79 -39.20 29.84
C HIS A 564 -22.52 -39.23 31.34
#